data_AF-A0A818AZ00-F1
#
_entry.id   AF-A0A818AZ00-F1
#
_cell.length_a   1.000
_cell.length_b   1.000
_cell.length_c   1.000
_cell.angle_alpha   90.00
_cell.angle_beta   90.00
_cell.angle_gamma   90.00
#
_symmetry.space_group_name_H-M   'P 1'
#
loop_
_entity.id
_entity.type
_entity.pdbx_description
1 polymer ?
#
loop_
_entity_poly.entity_id
_entity_poly.type
_entity_poly.pdbx_seq_one_letter_code
_entity_poly.pdbx_strand_id
1 'polypeptide(L)'
;PYGSYARKNLGYLIAIKCGAKIIFESDDDNLLETNDIYFLPKIVQQKHVPWIGFHRQRSPFINIYGSFGHPNIWPRGFPIDELRNVTEDGWHSVRRNLENNTYAYIQQYLADLDPDVDAIYRLSHPLSIGRIKFDRDQPPIALEPFTFSPYNTQNTITYYEAFWGLYLPITTTFRVCDIWRSFWVQRLLWDIGGRLIFGTSTVKQVRNSHSFIKDMDDEYQLYHESGSFVRFLVSWSSSYSLLWKRIAQLARDIAQAGFWKSKEVNIMDAWLADLHSVGYSFPSIISPSSPLIIQKRAAVCVTGFAECIQEAWVPTWSTIRNHLQGNIDAFLFLSSSHKLEKIPFDVNLKQIRAYLNSTVTILYEDRVIDPHIPSNCKTFYYPPMSRSHVIPYYQQLWGLAECFDLVKEYEQKMNIRYEFLIRARPDSVLNRVPQALEPVNNSTLVIPNENGFGGYNDRFAIGSMSIMEKYMRRWHDLSRCYIENLHAESFLKLLLNRFNINVQLMKTLSYEQQPHGVGRCH
;
A
#
# COMPACT_ATOMS: atom_id res chain seq x y z
N PRO A 1 6.82 -33.57 16.41
CA PRO A 1 8.26 -33.46 16.71
C PRO A 1 8.46 -33.24 18.22
N TYR A 2 9.36 -33.99 18.87
CA TYR A 2 9.59 -33.88 20.33
C TYR A 2 10.46 -32.65 20.64
N GLY A 3 10.14 -31.90 21.70
CA GLY A 3 10.92 -30.72 22.12
C GLY A 3 11.00 -29.58 21.08
N SER A 4 10.17 -29.61 20.04
CA SER A 4 10.22 -28.68 18.92
C SER A 4 9.07 -27.67 19.00
N TYR A 5 9.30 -26.45 18.53
CA TYR A 5 8.26 -25.44 18.40
C TYR A 5 7.08 -25.90 17.52
N ALA A 6 7.38 -26.62 16.43
CA ALA A 6 6.38 -27.13 15.50
C ALA A 6 5.49 -28.26 16.09
N ARG A 7 5.66 -28.63 17.36
CA ARG A 7 4.68 -29.48 18.08
C ARG A 7 3.29 -28.85 18.16
N LYS A 8 3.21 -27.51 18.03
CA LYS A 8 1.94 -26.76 17.91
C LYS A 8 1.02 -27.35 16.84
N ASN A 9 1.56 -27.93 15.75
CA ASN A 9 0.78 -28.61 14.71
C ASN A 9 -0.17 -29.69 15.28
N LEU A 10 0.28 -30.47 16.26
CA LEU A 10 -0.58 -31.48 16.91
C LEU A 10 -1.67 -30.84 17.77
N GLY A 11 -1.34 -29.74 18.47
CA GLY A 11 -2.31 -28.97 19.24
C GLY A 11 -3.42 -28.40 18.35
N TYR A 12 -3.07 -27.91 17.16
CA TYR A 12 -4.06 -27.45 16.17
C TYR A 12 -4.98 -28.57 15.72
N LEU A 13 -4.45 -29.75 15.36
CA LEU A 13 -5.29 -30.89 14.97
C LEU A 13 -6.27 -31.30 16.07
N ILE A 14 -5.81 -31.32 17.33
CA ILE A 14 -6.67 -31.61 18.48
C ILE A 14 -7.77 -30.56 18.60
N ALA A 15 -7.44 -29.27 18.53
CA ALA A 15 -8.41 -28.20 18.60
C ALA A 15 -9.45 -28.29 17.46
N ILE A 16 -9.01 -28.55 16.22
CA ILE A 16 -9.87 -28.73 15.06
C ILE A 16 -10.81 -29.93 15.27
N LYS A 17 -10.28 -31.06 15.73
CA LYS A 17 -11.07 -32.27 16.06
C LYS A 17 -12.11 -32.00 17.15
N CYS A 18 -11.79 -31.16 18.12
CA CYS A 18 -12.72 -30.73 19.17
C CYS A 18 -13.73 -29.67 18.71
N GLY A 19 -13.76 -29.31 17.42
CA GLY A 19 -14.77 -28.43 16.85
C GLY A 19 -14.43 -26.94 16.93
N ALA A 20 -13.16 -26.58 17.15
CA ALA A 20 -12.73 -25.18 17.15
C ALA A 20 -13.18 -24.45 15.89
N LYS A 21 -13.57 -23.17 16.04
CA LYS A 21 -13.96 -22.28 14.93
C LYS A 21 -13.02 -21.10 14.77
N ILE A 22 -12.27 -20.79 15.82
CA ILE A 22 -11.27 -19.74 15.91
C ILE A 22 -10.12 -20.32 16.73
N ILE A 23 -8.89 -20.05 16.30
CA ILE A 23 -7.67 -20.36 17.06
C ILE A 23 -6.92 -19.05 17.27
N PHE A 24 -6.63 -18.72 18.53
CA PHE A 24 -5.74 -17.64 18.92
C PHE A 24 -4.38 -18.24 19.27
N GLU A 25 -3.34 -17.81 18.57
CA GLU A 25 -1.95 -18.17 18.84
C GLU A 25 -1.33 -17.08 19.74
N SER A 26 -0.95 -17.45 20.96
CA SER A 26 -0.18 -16.61 21.89
C SER A 26 1.24 -17.15 22.08
N ASP A 27 2.15 -16.26 22.49
CA ASP A 27 3.45 -16.65 23.08
C ASP A 27 3.42 -16.52 24.61
N ASP A 28 4.40 -17.11 25.29
CA ASP A 28 4.52 -17.09 26.75
C ASP A 28 5.02 -15.75 27.32
N ASP A 29 5.63 -14.92 26.47
CA ASP A 29 6.10 -13.56 26.78
C ASP A 29 5.15 -12.45 26.33
N ASN A 30 3.96 -12.81 25.84
CA ASN A 30 2.91 -11.86 25.46
C ASN A 30 1.93 -11.62 26.60
N LEU A 31 1.90 -10.40 27.11
CA LEU A 31 0.93 -9.95 28.10
C LEU A 31 -0.22 -9.24 27.40
N LEU A 32 -1.44 -9.76 27.51
CA LEU A 32 -2.64 -9.07 27.03
C LEU A 32 -2.74 -7.71 27.73
N GLU A 33 -3.04 -6.66 26.96
CA GLU A 33 -3.19 -5.33 27.52
C GLU A 33 -4.54 -5.09 28.18
N THR A 34 -5.53 -5.86 27.76
CA THR A 34 -6.87 -5.93 28.34
C THR A 34 -7.12 -7.36 28.82
N ASN A 35 -8.21 -7.57 29.55
CA ASN A 35 -8.61 -8.93 29.97
C ASN A 35 -9.31 -9.72 28.85
N ASP A 36 -9.39 -9.17 27.63
CA ASP A 36 -10.14 -9.73 26.50
C ASP A 36 -9.27 -9.83 25.25
N ILE A 37 -9.46 -10.91 24.49
CA ILE A 37 -8.82 -11.06 23.18
C ILE A 37 -9.66 -10.29 22.16
N TYR A 38 -9.10 -9.20 21.63
CA TYR A 38 -9.73 -8.46 20.53
C TYR A 38 -9.50 -9.19 19.20
N PHE A 39 -10.56 -9.36 18.42
CA PHE A 39 -10.49 -9.84 17.04
C PHE A 39 -11.66 -9.29 16.21
N LEU A 40 -11.43 -9.10 14.91
CA LEU A 40 -12.47 -8.71 13.96
C LEU A 40 -13.34 -9.92 13.59
N PRO A 41 -14.61 -9.72 13.23
CA PRO A 41 -15.46 -10.80 12.72
C PRO A 41 -14.88 -11.40 11.44
N LYS A 42 -15.23 -12.66 11.14
CA LYS A 42 -14.79 -13.37 9.93
C LYS A 42 -15.03 -12.56 8.63
N ILE A 43 -16.20 -11.94 8.53
CA ILE A 43 -16.59 -11.08 7.40
C ILE A 43 -16.68 -9.66 7.93
N VAL A 44 -15.79 -8.82 7.45
CA VAL A 44 -15.62 -7.46 7.93
C VAL A 44 -16.16 -6.48 6.90
N GLN A 45 -16.95 -5.51 7.35
CA GLN A 45 -17.41 -4.42 6.50
C GLN A 45 -16.34 -3.32 6.37
N GLN A 46 -16.41 -2.54 5.29
CA GLN A 46 -15.53 -1.40 4.98
C GLN A 46 -15.24 -0.47 6.17
N LYS A 47 -16.20 -0.29 7.10
CA LYS A 47 -16.03 0.57 8.28
C LYS A 47 -14.98 0.07 9.30
N HIS A 48 -14.69 -1.22 9.36
CA HIS A 48 -13.72 -1.78 10.33
C HIS A 48 -12.34 -2.05 9.72
N VAL A 49 -12.28 -2.25 8.40
CA VAL A 49 -11.03 -2.34 7.64
C VAL A 49 -11.07 -1.22 6.60
N PRO A 50 -10.77 0.01 7.03
CA PRO A 50 -10.86 1.16 6.15
C PRO A 50 -9.77 1.17 5.09
N TRP A 51 -8.69 0.39 5.26
CA TRP A 51 -7.54 0.46 4.38
C TRP A 51 -7.03 -0.89 3.86
N ILE A 52 -6.53 -0.84 2.62
CA ILE A 52 -5.87 -1.91 1.87
C ILE A 52 -4.60 -1.34 1.20
N GLY A 53 -3.49 -2.06 1.12
CA GLY A 53 -2.29 -1.53 0.43
C GLY A 53 -2.52 -1.29 -1.08
N PHE A 54 -1.79 -0.32 -1.68
CA PHE A 54 -1.05 -0.31 -2.97
C PHE A 54 -0.80 1.09 -3.62
N HIS A 55 0.36 1.29 -4.24
CA HIS A 55 0.63 2.00 -5.51
C HIS A 55 1.84 1.31 -6.12
N ARG A 56 1.77 1.04 -7.43
CA ARG A 56 2.83 0.53 -8.30
C ARG A 56 3.94 -0.22 -7.56
N GLN A 57 3.73 -1.51 -7.30
CA GLN A 57 4.75 -2.33 -6.64
C GLN A 57 6.03 -2.32 -7.46
N ARG A 58 7.07 -1.64 -6.96
CA ARG A 58 8.45 -1.98 -7.29
C ARG A 58 8.85 -3.32 -6.66
N SER A 59 8.11 -3.73 -5.63
CA SER A 59 8.42 -4.87 -4.78
C SER A 59 7.13 -5.52 -4.26
N PRO A 60 7.00 -6.86 -4.23
CA PRO A 60 5.83 -7.55 -3.67
C PRO A 60 5.76 -7.46 -2.14
N PHE A 61 6.74 -6.83 -1.49
CA PHE A 61 6.88 -6.77 -0.04
C PHE A 61 6.36 -5.44 0.52
N ILE A 62 5.67 -5.52 1.67
CA ILE A 62 5.26 -4.34 2.45
C ILE A 62 5.79 -4.46 3.88
N ASN A 63 6.46 -3.42 4.37
CA ASN A 63 6.76 -3.32 5.80
C ASN A 63 5.53 -2.76 6.51
N ILE A 64 4.74 -3.65 7.11
CA ILE A 64 3.49 -3.28 7.74
C ILE A 64 3.67 -2.38 8.98
N TYR A 65 4.81 -2.47 9.68
CA TYR A 65 5.07 -1.66 10.89
C TYR A 65 5.11 -0.15 10.59
N GLY A 66 5.51 0.22 9.37
CA GLY A 66 5.46 1.61 8.91
C GLY A 66 4.05 2.21 8.96
N SER A 67 3.04 1.43 8.60
CA SER A 67 1.64 1.87 8.66
C SER A 67 1.15 2.13 10.08
N PHE A 68 1.81 1.56 11.08
CA PHE A 68 1.52 1.72 12.51
C PHE A 68 2.53 2.66 13.22
N GLY A 69 3.18 3.56 12.47
CA GLY A 69 4.00 4.64 13.00
C GLY A 69 5.50 4.35 13.11
N HIS A 70 5.95 3.18 12.64
CA HIS A 70 7.35 2.74 12.76
C HIS A 70 7.96 2.33 11.41
N PRO A 71 8.20 3.26 10.46
CA PRO A 71 8.72 2.93 9.13
C PRO A 71 10.15 2.40 9.14
N ASN A 72 10.92 2.73 10.19
CA ASN A 72 12.31 2.30 10.37
C ASN A 72 12.44 0.94 11.08
N ILE A 73 11.33 0.33 11.47
CA ILE A 73 11.28 -0.97 12.14
C ILE A 73 10.59 -1.94 11.18
N TRP A 74 11.10 -3.15 11.05
CA TRP A 74 10.52 -4.16 10.15
C TRP A 74 10.23 -5.47 10.89
N PRO A 75 9.17 -6.20 10.48
CA PRO A 75 8.86 -7.50 11.07
C PRO A 75 9.91 -8.55 10.69
N ARG A 76 10.13 -9.53 11.57
CA ARG A 76 11.09 -10.62 11.36
C ARG A 76 10.85 -11.35 10.04
N GLY A 77 11.93 -11.51 9.27
CA GLY A 77 11.95 -12.12 7.95
C GLY A 77 11.41 -11.29 6.81
N PHE A 78 11.20 -9.98 7.04
CA PHE A 78 11.18 -9.01 5.96
C PHE A 78 12.53 -9.04 5.21
N PRO A 79 12.56 -9.08 3.86
CA PRO A 79 13.82 -9.16 3.13
C PRO A 79 14.68 -7.89 3.31
N ILE A 80 15.92 -8.07 3.73
CA ILE A 80 16.84 -6.96 4.04
C ILE A 80 17.23 -6.17 2.79
N ASP A 81 17.33 -6.86 1.64
CA ASP A 81 17.58 -6.27 0.33
C ASP A 81 16.44 -5.35 -0.14
N GLU A 82 15.26 -5.46 0.47
CA GLU A 82 14.07 -4.67 0.15
C GLU A 82 13.86 -3.48 1.11
N LEU A 83 14.64 -3.35 2.19
CA LEU A 83 14.48 -2.28 3.18
C LEU A 83 14.60 -0.87 2.58
N ARG A 84 15.39 -0.69 1.51
CA ARG A 84 15.49 0.59 0.78
C ARG A 84 14.26 0.91 -0.06
N ASN A 85 13.58 -0.13 -0.58
CA ASN A 85 12.36 0.05 -1.37
C ASN A 85 11.16 0.39 -0.47
N VAL A 86 11.21 -0.04 0.80
CA VAL A 86 10.17 0.19 1.83
C VAL A 86 10.03 1.64 2.25
N THR A 87 11.13 2.36 2.46
CA THR A 87 11.12 3.77 2.86
C THR A 87 10.41 4.63 1.82
N GLU A 88 10.42 4.18 0.57
CA GLU A 88 9.98 5.00 -0.53
C GLU A 88 8.57 4.62 -1.05
N ASP A 89 8.14 3.34 -1.00
CA ASP A 89 6.89 2.90 -1.67
C ASP A 89 5.86 2.14 -0.79
N GLY A 90 6.23 1.62 0.38
CA GLY A 90 5.46 0.55 1.06
C GLY A 90 4.22 0.98 1.87
N TRP A 91 4.39 1.82 2.89
CA TRP A 91 3.31 2.23 3.81
C TRP A 91 2.59 3.52 3.36
N HIS A 92 3.26 4.26 2.50
CA HIS A 92 2.77 5.35 1.69
C HIS A 92 1.56 4.98 0.86
N SER A 93 1.51 3.73 0.41
CA SER A 93 0.65 3.24 -0.64
C SER A 93 -0.78 2.88 -0.20
N VAL A 94 -1.22 3.26 1.00
CA VAL A 94 -2.41 2.69 1.63
C VAL A 94 -3.70 3.27 1.01
N ARG A 95 -4.45 2.45 0.27
CA ARG A 95 -5.75 2.79 -0.34
C ARG A 95 -6.90 2.49 0.61
N ARG A 96 -8.06 3.10 0.36
CA ARG A 96 -9.28 2.73 1.07
C ARG A 96 -9.80 1.38 0.58
N ASN A 97 -10.43 0.61 1.45
CA ASN A 97 -11.13 -0.61 1.08
C ASN A 97 -12.30 -0.31 0.12
N LEU A 98 -12.46 -1.15 -0.88
CA LEU A 98 -13.41 -1.00 -1.98
C LEU A 98 -14.41 -2.16 -2.03
N GLU A 99 -14.03 -3.29 -1.42
CA GLU A 99 -14.92 -4.41 -1.23
C GLU A 99 -15.87 -4.07 -0.07
N ASN A 100 -17.17 -4.29 -0.26
CA ASN A 100 -18.14 -4.12 0.83
C ASN A 100 -17.85 -5.10 1.99
N ASN A 101 -17.33 -6.28 1.66
CA ASN A 101 -17.04 -7.36 2.58
C ASN A 101 -15.59 -7.83 2.37
N THR A 102 -14.82 -7.86 3.45
CA THR A 102 -13.46 -8.39 3.50
C THR A 102 -13.43 -9.63 4.38
N TYR A 103 -12.92 -10.74 3.86
CA TYR A 103 -12.85 -12.01 4.59
C TYR A 103 -11.56 -12.09 5.42
N ALA A 104 -11.64 -11.66 6.67
CA ALA A 104 -10.51 -11.56 7.60
C ALA A 104 -10.16 -12.90 8.25
N TYR A 105 -9.84 -13.90 7.43
CA TYR A 105 -9.60 -15.27 7.89
C TYR A 105 -8.33 -15.41 8.74
N ILE A 106 -7.35 -14.52 8.56
CA ILE A 106 -6.15 -14.44 9.39
C ILE A 106 -5.97 -12.99 9.83
N GLN A 107 -5.73 -12.79 11.12
CA GLN A 107 -5.55 -11.47 11.72
C GLN A 107 -4.33 -11.51 12.62
N GLN A 108 -3.32 -10.70 12.30
CA GLN A 108 -2.15 -10.49 13.13
C GLN A 108 -2.31 -9.16 13.87
N TYR A 109 -2.24 -9.20 15.19
CA TYR A 109 -2.16 -7.99 15.99
C TYR A 109 -0.71 -7.73 16.39
N LEU A 110 -0.35 -6.46 16.53
CA LEU A 110 1.00 -6.05 16.88
C LEU A 110 1.28 -6.26 18.38
N ALA A 111 2.55 -6.13 18.76
CA ALA A 111 3.00 -6.23 20.14
C ALA A 111 3.84 -5.00 20.50
N ASP A 112 3.44 -4.29 21.56
CA ASP A 112 4.18 -3.16 22.08
C ASP A 112 5.40 -3.64 22.90
N LEU A 113 6.30 -2.69 23.18
CA LEU A 113 7.57 -2.80 23.87
C LEU A 113 8.65 -3.52 23.04
N ASP A 114 8.50 -4.82 22.82
CA ASP A 114 9.50 -5.65 22.16
C ASP A 114 8.90 -6.49 21.02
N PRO A 115 8.45 -5.86 19.91
CA PRO A 115 7.81 -6.57 18.79
C PRO A 115 8.70 -7.63 18.14
N ASP A 116 8.07 -8.48 17.32
CA ASP A 116 8.75 -9.54 16.57
C ASP A 116 9.56 -8.99 15.39
N VAL A 117 10.75 -8.50 15.73
CA VAL A 117 11.82 -8.03 14.84
C VAL A 117 12.97 -9.05 14.82
N ASP A 118 13.74 -9.05 13.74
CA ASP A 118 14.88 -9.95 13.56
C ASP A 118 16.08 -9.62 14.46
N ALA A 119 17.03 -10.54 14.54
CA ALA A 119 18.23 -10.39 15.35
C ALA A 119 19.13 -9.22 14.89
N ILE A 120 19.18 -8.91 13.58
CA ILE A 120 19.95 -7.78 13.07
C ILE A 120 19.41 -6.46 13.63
N TYR A 121 18.10 -6.25 13.60
CA TYR A 121 17.48 -5.06 14.21
C TYR A 121 17.79 -4.99 15.71
N ARG A 122 17.66 -6.10 16.44
CA ARG A 122 17.93 -6.16 17.89
C ARG A 122 19.38 -5.81 18.24
N LEU A 123 20.33 -6.36 17.49
CA LEU A 123 21.77 -6.12 17.68
C LEU A 123 22.17 -4.69 17.31
N SER A 124 21.55 -4.11 16.27
CA SER A 124 21.86 -2.75 15.80
C SER A 124 21.14 -1.64 16.56
N HIS A 125 20.00 -1.94 17.21
CA HIS A 125 19.19 -0.96 17.94
C HIS A 125 18.90 -1.38 19.40
N PRO A 126 19.92 -1.70 20.23
CA PRO A 126 19.71 -2.23 21.57
C PRO A 126 18.97 -1.28 22.52
N LEU A 127 18.95 0.03 22.21
CA LEU A 127 18.29 1.05 23.04
C LEU A 127 16.80 1.25 22.70
N SER A 128 16.35 0.78 21.52
CA SER A 128 14.94 0.92 21.09
C SER A 128 14.07 -0.25 21.53
N ILE A 129 14.65 -1.44 21.62
CA ILE A 129 14.00 -2.67 22.09
C ILE A 129 13.45 -2.47 23.52
N GLY A 130 12.22 -2.94 23.75
CA GLY A 130 11.50 -2.78 25.01
C GLY A 130 10.78 -1.44 25.19
N ARG A 131 10.85 -0.54 24.21
CA ARG A 131 10.28 0.83 24.28
C ARG A 131 9.37 1.19 23.10
N ILE A 132 9.22 0.29 22.13
CA ILE A 132 8.44 0.55 20.92
C ILE A 132 6.95 0.60 21.27
N LYS A 133 6.21 1.56 20.72
CA LYS A 133 4.76 1.65 20.89
C LYS A 133 4.11 2.01 19.56
N PHE A 134 3.27 1.13 19.05
CA PHE A 134 2.58 1.35 17.78
C PHE A 134 1.43 2.35 17.92
N ASP A 135 1.09 3.03 16.81
CA ASP A 135 -0.02 3.98 16.76
C ASP A 135 -1.35 3.28 17.06
N ARG A 136 -1.98 3.68 18.16
CA ARG A 136 -3.26 3.11 18.64
C ARG A 136 -4.46 3.58 17.84
N ASP A 137 -4.34 4.74 17.23
CA ASP A 137 -5.40 5.32 16.41
C ASP A 137 -5.41 4.72 15.00
N GLN A 138 -4.38 3.93 14.64
CA GLN A 138 -4.30 3.29 13.34
C GLN A 138 -5.36 2.17 13.24
N PRO A 139 -6.35 2.30 12.33
CA PRO A 139 -7.32 1.24 12.11
C PRO A 139 -6.69 0.00 11.45
N PRO A 140 -7.33 -1.17 11.54
CA PRO A 140 -6.86 -2.39 10.89
C PRO A 140 -6.67 -2.24 9.37
N ILE A 141 -5.66 -2.91 8.84
CA ILE A 141 -5.26 -2.87 7.43
C ILE A 141 -5.35 -4.28 6.84
N ALA A 142 -6.10 -4.44 5.76
CA ALA A 142 -6.09 -5.67 4.97
C ALA A 142 -4.95 -5.65 3.94
N LEU A 143 -4.21 -6.76 3.83
CA LEU A 143 -3.29 -6.93 2.71
C LEU A 143 -4.01 -7.44 1.47
N GLU A 144 -3.74 -6.79 0.35
CA GLU A 144 -4.27 -7.16 -0.96
C GLU A 144 -3.55 -8.37 -1.55
N PRO A 145 -4.20 -9.12 -2.46
CA PRO A 145 -3.51 -10.14 -3.25
C PRO A 145 -2.26 -9.59 -3.91
N PHE A 146 -1.23 -10.44 -4.01
CA PHE A 146 0.10 -10.09 -4.52
C PHE A 146 0.90 -9.12 -3.63
N THR A 147 0.45 -8.82 -2.41
CA THR A 147 1.29 -8.17 -1.37
C THR A 147 1.60 -9.14 -0.24
N PHE A 148 2.87 -9.16 0.18
CA PHE A 148 3.34 -9.95 1.30
C PHE A 148 3.88 -9.06 2.42
N SER A 149 3.45 -9.34 3.65
CA SER A 149 4.16 -8.94 4.87
C SER A 149 4.31 -10.19 5.73
N PRO A 150 5.47 -10.46 6.33
CA PRO A 150 5.57 -11.57 7.25
C PRO A 150 4.63 -11.36 8.45
N TYR A 151 4.05 -12.46 8.93
CA TYR A 151 3.28 -12.54 10.17
C TYR A 151 3.73 -13.77 10.95
N ASN A 152 3.45 -13.82 12.26
CA ASN A 152 4.01 -14.82 13.14
C ASN A 152 2.93 -15.64 13.86
N THR A 153 3.34 -16.35 14.90
CA THR A 153 2.53 -17.31 15.69
C THR A 153 2.29 -16.85 17.13
N GLN A 154 2.31 -15.53 17.38
CA GLN A 154 2.33 -14.97 18.75
C GLN A 154 1.11 -14.12 19.12
N ASN A 155 0.48 -13.42 18.18
CA ASN A 155 -0.68 -12.58 18.46
C ASN A 155 -1.63 -12.66 17.27
N THR A 156 -1.97 -13.90 16.92
CA THR A 156 -2.51 -14.25 15.61
C THR A 156 -3.81 -15.00 15.77
N ILE A 157 -4.87 -14.49 15.16
CA ILE A 157 -6.19 -15.10 15.11
C ILE A 157 -6.35 -15.75 13.74
N THR A 158 -6.73 -17.03 13.74
CA THR A 158 -7.08 -17.77 12.53
C THR A 158 -8.52 -18.25 12.64
N TYR A 159 -9.33 -17.99 11.62
CA TYR A 159 -10.68 -18.55 11.46
C TYR A 159 -10.65 -19.91 10.78
N TYR A 160 -11.70 -20.70 11.01
CA TYR A 160 -11.87 -22.06 10.47
C TYR A 160 -11.49 -22.20 8.99
N GLU A 161 -11.87 -21.26 8.13
CA GLU A 161 -11.60 -21.26 6.69
C GLU A 161 -10.09 -21.28 6.35
N ALA A 162 -9.23 -20.83 7.26
CA ALA A 162 -7.77 -20.81 7.09
C ALA A 162 -7.02 -21.82 7.96
N PHE A 163 -7.71 -22.73 8.66
CA PHE A 163 -7.04 -23.73 9.51
C PHE A 163 -6.07 -24.67 8.78
N TRP A 164 -6.28 -24.90 7.48
CA TRP A 164 -5.30 -25.61 6.65
C TRP A 164 -3.91 -24.95 6.67
N GLY A 165 -3.85 -23.63 6.86
CA GLY A 165 -2.63 -22.83 6.90
C GLY A 165 -1.97 -22.74 8.29
N LEU A 166 -2.53 -23.39 9.32
CA LEU A 166 -1.89 -23.40 10.66
C LEU A 166 -0.57 -24.17 10.70
N TYR A 167 -0.34 -25.03 9.70
CA TYR A 167 0.85 -25.87 9.60
C TYR A 167 2.16 -25.08 9.67
N LEU A 168 2.99 -25.42 10.67
CA LEU A 168 4.36 -24.94 10.81
C LEU A 168 5.33 -25.94 10.20
N PRO A 169 6.17 -25.53 9.22
CA PRO A 169 7.19 -26.39 8.65
C PRO A 169 8.15 -26.94 9.70
N ILE A 170 8.53 -28.21 9.57
CA ILE A 170 9.31 -28.93 10.59
C ILE A 170 10.78 -29.07 10.20
N THR A 171 11.11 -28.97 8.90
CA THR A 171 12.48 -29.10 8.40
C THR A 171 13.31 -27.81 8.48
N THR A 172 12.66 -26.70 8.86
CA THR A 172 13.25 -25.37 9.08
C THR A 172 13.58 -25.13 10.56
N THR A 173 14.37 -24.10 10.87
CA THR A 173 14.67 -23.71 12.26
C THR A 173 13.43 -23.18 12.98
N PHE A 174 13.51 -23.09 14.31
CA PHE A 174 12.47 -22.47 15.13
C PHE A 174 12.18 -21.02 14.70
N ARG A 175 13.24 -20.25 14.39
CA ARG A 175 13.10 -18.84 14.01
C ARG A 175 12.58 -18.64 12.58
N VAL A 176 12.58 -19.69 11.76
CA VAL A 176 12.17 -19.63 10.34
C VAL A 176 10.74 -20.14 10.13
N CYS A 177 10.31 -21.17 10.87
CA CYS A 177 9.11 -21.94 10.51
C CYS A 177 7.82 -21.11 10.45
N ASP A 178 7.59 -20.20 11.39
CA ASP A 178 6.38 -19.39 11.45
C ASP A 178 6.35 -18.32 10.36
N ILE A 179 7.51 -17.72 10.08
CA ILE A 179 7.65 -16.73 9.01
C ILE A 179 7.50 -17.38 7.64
N TRP A 180 8.09 -18.55 7.40
CA TRP A 180 7.90 -19.25 6.13
C TRP A 180 6.48 -19.72 5.95
N ARG A 181 5.81 -20.17 7.03
CA ARG A 181 4.36 -20.39 7.03
C ARG A 181 3.62 -19.16 6.54
N SER A 182 4.01 -17.99 7.04
CA SER A 182 3.35 -16.73 6.72
C SER A 182 3.24 -16.48 5.21
N PHE A 183 4.29 -16.78 4.44
CA PHE A 183 4.33 -16.49 3.01
C PHE A 183 3.48 -17.47 2.18
N TRP A 184 3.69 -18.79 2.32
CA TRP A 184 2.93 -19.74 1.49
C TRP A 184 1.43 -19.72 1.82
N VAL A 185 1.08 -19.47 3.09
CA VAL A 185 -0.32 -19.32 3.50
C VAL A 185 -0.93 -18.06 2.89
N GLN A 186 -0.25 -16.91 2.94
CA GLN A 186 -0.74 -15.68 2.28
C GLN A 186 -1.04 -15.93 0.80
N ARG A 187 -0.15 -16.62 0.07
CA ARG A 187 -0.36 -16.91 -1.34
C ARG A 187 -1.64 -17.70 -1.60
N LEU A 188 -1.90 -18.77 -0.84
CA LEU A 188 -3.09 -19.61 -1.02
C LEU A 188 -4.34 -19.03 -0.37
N LEU A 189 -4.20 -18.11 0.59
CA LEU A 189 -5.31 -17.41 1.22
C LEU A 189 -6.14 -16.63 0.19
N TRP A 190 -5.48 -16.07 -0.83
CA TRP A 190 -6.13 -15.35 -1.90
C TRP A 190 -7.00 -16.25 -2.79
N ASP A 191 -6.62 -17.52 -2.98
CA ASP A 191 -7.37 -18.48 -3.79
C ASP A 191 -8.76 -18.77 -3.18
N ILE A 192 -8.97 -18.48 -1.90
CA ILE A 192 -10.24 -18.67 -1.19
C ILE A 192 -10.92 -17.34 -0.83
N GLY A 193 -10.44 -16.22 -1.40
CA GLY A 193 -10.96 -14.87 -1.13
C GLY A 193 -10.57 -14.29 0.23
N GLY A 194 -9.75 -15.00 1.01
CA GLY A 194 -9.28 -14.55 2.31
C GLY A 194 -8.28 -13.39 2.20
N ARG A 195 -8.16 -12.64 3.31
CA ARG A 195 -7.20 -11.57 3.49
C ARG A 195 -6.48 -11.73 4.83
N LEU A 196 -5.20 -11.37 4.85
CA LEU A 196 -4.43 -11.16 6.06
C LEU A 196 -4.69 -9.74 6.55
N ILE A 197 -5.16 -9.59 7.78
CA ILE A 197 -5.38 -8.29 8.41
C ILE A 197 -4.28 -8.04 9.43
N PHE A 198 -3.75 -6.83 9.46
CA PHE A 198 -2.95 -6.33 10.58
C PHE A 198 -3.77 -5.35 11.41
N GLY A 199 -3.80 -5.55 12.73
CA GLY A 199 -4.41 -4.62 13.69
C GLY A 199 -3.38 -3.98 14.60
N THR A 200 -3.76 -2.93 15.32
CA THR A 200 -2.89 -2.26 16.29
C THR A 200 -2.47 -3.22 17.42
N SER A 201 -1.55 -2.77 18.27
CA SER A 201 -1.06 -3.57 19.38
C SER A 201 -2.19 -3.94 20.36
N THR A 202 -2.27 -5.21 20.72
CA THR A 202 -3.19 -5.74 21.75
C THR A 202 -2.46 -6.46 22.89
N VAL A 203 -1.14 -6.61 22.76
CA VAL A 203 -0.26 -7.25 23.74
C VAL A 203 0.99 -6.41 23.97
N LYS A 204 1.59 -6.56 25.15
CA LYS A 204 2.95 -6.10 25.45
C LYS A 204 3.85 -7.32 25.49
N GLN A 205 4.87 -7.33 24.67
CA GLN A 205 5.85 -8.41 24.68
C GLN A 205 6.98 -8.07 25.65
N VAL A 206 7.22 -8.96 26.61
CA VAL A 206 8.30 -8.85 27.61
C VAL A 206 9.22 -10.06 27.42
N ARG A 207 10.14 -9.94 26.47
CA ARG A 207 10.97 -11.04 25.99
C ARG A 207 11.73 -11.78 27.09
N ASN A 208 11.77 -13.10 26.94
CA ASN A 208 12.68 -13.96 27.69
C ASN A 208 14.15 -13.69 27.34
N SER A 209 15.08 -13.93 28.27
CA SER A 209 16.52 -13.80 28.02
C SER A 209 16.99 -14.83 26.98
N HIS A 210 17.63 -14.36 25.90
CA HIS A 210 18.22 -15.22 24.87
C HIS A 210 19.42 -14.55 24.19
N SER A 211 20.18 -15.34 23.40
CA SER A 211 21.35 -14.84 22.65
C SER A 211 20.94 -14.39 21.25
N PHE A 212 20.97 -13.08 21.01
CA PHE A 212 20.64 -12.52 19.69
C PHE A 212 21.62 -12.97 18.59
N ILE A 213 22.88 -13.30 18.93
CA ILE A 213 23.82 -13.86 17.95
C ILE A 213 23.37 -15.24 17.49
N LYS A 214 22.95 -16.10 18.42
CA LYS A 214 22.41 -17.43 18.06
C LYS A 214 21.11 -17.30 17.25
N ASP A 215 20.25 -16.35 17.60
CA ASP A 215 19.03 -16.11 16.84
C ASP A 215 19.34 -15.67 15.40
N MET A 216 20.35 -14.82 15.21
CA MET A 216 20.81 -14.43 13.88
C MET A 216 21.26 -15.65 13.06
N ASP A 217 21.98 -16.61 13.66
CA ASP A 217 22.35 -17.86 13.00
C ASP A 217 21.13 -18.72 12.66
N ASP A 218 20.18 -18.85 13.58
CA ASP A 218 18.92 -19.60 13.37
C ASP A 218 18.01 -18.91 12.32
N GLU A 219 18.17 -17.60 12.11
CA GLU A 219 17.43 -16.77 11.14
C GLU A 219 18.08 -16.70 9.76
N TYR A 220 19.24 -17.34 9.53
CA TYR A 220 20.02 -17.25 8.30
C TYR A 220 19.19 -17.34 7.01
N GLN A 221 18.26 -18.31 6.92
CA GLN A 221 17.42 -18.49 5.74
C GLN A 221 16.50 -17.29 5.48
N LEU A 222 16.04 -16.58 6.52
CA LEU A 222 15.20 -15.41 6.34
C LEU A 222 15.96 -14.27 5.64
N TYR A 223 17.23 -14.08 6.00
CA TYR A 223 18.05 -13.02 5.43
C TYR A 223 18.44 -13.27 3.98
N HIS A 224 18.60 -14.53 3.59
CA HIS A 224 19.10 -14.90 2.26
C HIS A 224 18.02 -15.38 1.29
N GLU A 225 16.89 -15.88 1.79
CA GLU A 225 15.90 -16.60 0.96
C GLU A 225 14.50 -15.98 0.99
N SER A 226 14.13 -15.12 1.96
CA SER A 226 12.77 -14.52 2.00
C SER A 226 12.43 -13.78 0.70
N GLY A 227 13.39 -13.01 0.17
CA GLY A 227 13.27 -12.26 -1.09
C GLY A 227 12.91 -13.17 -2.28
N SER A 228 13.71 -14.20 -2.51
CA SER A 228 13.51 -15.15 -3.61
C SER A 228 12.28 -16.04 -3.40
N PHE A 229 11.96 -16.41 -2.16
CA PHE A 229 10.83 -17.25 -1.83
C PHE A 229 9.50 -16.58 -2.16
N VAL A 230 9.31 -15.33 -1.75
CA VAL A 230 8.09 -14.59 -2.11
C VAL A 230 8.01 -14.32 -3.61
N ARG A 231 9.12 -13.98 -4.29
CA ARG A 231 9.13 -13.85 -5.76
C ARG A 231 8.68 -15.14 -6.46
N PHE A 232 9.12 -16.30 -5.96
CA PHE A 232 8.62 -17.60 -6.41
C PHE A 232 7.10 -17.72 -6.20
N LEU A 233 6.59 -17.41 -5.00
CA LEU A 233 5.16 -17.50 -4.67
C LEU A 233 4.29 -16.54 -5.50
N VAL A 234 4.78 -15.33 -5.81
CA VAL A 234 4.12 -14.37 -6.71
C VAL A 234 3.91 -14.98 -8.10
N SER A 235 4.93 -15.67 -8.62
CA SER A 235 4.89 -16.31 -9.94
C SER A 235 4.15 -17.66 -9.96
N TRP A 236 3.91 -18.25 -8.78
CA TRP A 236 3.32 -19.57 -8.66
C TRP A 236 1.83 -19.56 -9.00
N SER A 237 1.38 -20.58 -9.71
CA SER A 237 -0.03 -20.79 -10.04
C SER A 237 -0.35 -22.29 -10.10
N SER A 238 -1.64 -22.61 -10.01
CA SER A 238 -2.14 -23.99 -10.08
C SER A 238 -3.42 -24.07 -10.88
N SER A 239 -3.59 -25.15 -11.63
CA SER A 239 -4.81 -25.47 -12.39
C SER A 239 -5.82 -26.31 -11.59
N TYR A 240 -5.46 -26.79 -10.40
CA TYR A 240 -6.37 -27.59 -9.59
C TYR A 240 -7.54 -26.73 -9.06
N SER A 241 -8.75 -27.31 -9.07
CA SER A 241 -9.97 -26.67 -8.56
C SER A 241 -10.23 -26.93 -7.07
N LEU A 242 -9.45 -27.81 -6.43
CA LEU A 242 -9.57 -28.14 -5.01
C LEU A 242 -8.37 -27.60 -4.23
N LEU A 243 -8.63 -26.90 -3.13
CA LEU A 243 -7.59 -26.25 -2.32
C LEU A 243 -6.53 -27.23 -1.80
N TRP A 244 -6.94 -28.37 -1.25
CA TRP A 244 -5.99 -29.35 -0.71
C TRP A 244 -5.01 -29.89 -1.77
N LYS A 245 -5.45 -29.99 -3.05
CA LYS A 245 -4.57 -30.35 -4.17
C LYS A 245 -3.57 -29.22 -4.47
N ARG A 246 -3.99 -27.96 -4.36
CA ARG A 246 -3.09 -26.80 -4.48
C ARG A 246 -2.06 -26.76 -3.37
N ILE A 247 -2.45 -27.03 -2.12
CA ILE A 247 -1.53 -27.09 -0.98
C ILE A 247 -0.49 -28.19 -1.19
N ALA A 248 -0.91 -29.40 -1.55
CA ALA A 248 0.00 -30.52 -1.80
C ALA A 248 0.95 -30.23 -2.98
N GLN A 249 0.45 -29.62 -4.06
CA GLN A 249 1.28 -29.20 -5.19
C GLN A 249 2.30 -28.13 -4.77
N LEU A 250 1.84 -27.06 -4.11
CA LEU A 250 2.70 -25.98 -3.67
C LEU A 250 3.81 -26.50 -2.75
N ALA A 251 3.50 -27.42 -1.83
CA ALA A 251 4.52 -28.01 -0.97
C ALA A 251 5.62 -28.77 -1.72
N ARG A 252 5.24 -29.51 -2.77
CA ARG A 252 6.20 -30.17 -3.69
C ARG A 252 7.06 -29.15 -4.42
N ASP A 253 6.43 -28.10 -4.95
CA ASP A 253 7.12 -27.07 -5.73
C ASP A 253 8.08 -26.24 -4.85
N ILE A 254 7.68 -25.93 -3.60
CA ILE A 254 8.53 -25.26 -2.60
C ILE A 254 9.76 -26.12 -2.28
N ALA A 255 9.57 -27.43 -2.10
CA ALA A 255 10.68 -28.34 -1.83
C ALA A 255 11.60 -28.51 -3.06
N GLN A 256 11.03 -28.58 -4.26
CA GLN A 256 11.80 -28.65 -5.51
C GLN A 256 12.61 -27.38 -5.77
N ALA A 257 12.07 -26.21 -5.40
CA ALA A 257 12.77 -24.93 -5.47
C ALA A 257 13.87 -24.78 -4.39
N GLY A 258 14.02 -25.76 -3.49
CA GLY A 258 15.09 -25.81 -2.50
C GLY A 258 14.81 -25.08 -1.19
N PHE A 259 13.64 -24.45 -1.04
CA PHE A 259 13.27 -23.80 0.21
C PHE A 259 13.02 -24.87 1.29
N TRP A 260 12.09 -25.81 1.06
CA TRP A 260 11.85 -26.92 1.98
C TRP A 260 12.72 -28.15 1.68
N LYS A 261 13.02 -28.94 2.71
CA LYS A 261 13.61 -30.27 2.49
C LYS A 261 12.54 -31.23 1.96
N SER A 262 12.93 -32.21 1.16
CA SER A 262 12.01 -33.20 0.57
C SER A 262 11.11 -33.91 1.59
N LYS A 263 11.61 -34.12 2.82
CA LYS A 263 10.83 -34.71 3.93
C LYS A 263 9.57 -33.88 4.27
N GLU A 264 9.60 -32.57 4.04
CA GLU A 264 8.47 -31.68 4.32
C GLU A 264 7.23 -32.02 3.48
N VAL A 265 7.43 -32.50 2.25
CA VAL A 265 6.33 -32.93 1.36
C VAL A 265 5.52 -34.05 2.01
N ASN A 266 6.20 -35.07 2.53
CA ASN A 266 5.54 -36.21 3.18
C ASN A 266 4.79 -35.77 4.45
N ILE A 267 5.30 -34.78 5.17
CA ILE A 267 4.66 -34.26 6.38
C ILE A 267 3.44 -33.40 6.02
N MET A 268 3.53 -32.61 4.94
CA MET A 268 2.38 -31.85 4.43
C MET A 268 1.26 -32.79 3.94
N ASP A 269 1.61 -33.85 3.21
CA ASP A 269 0.63 -34.85 2.78
C ASP A 269 -0.05 -35.51 4.01
N ALA A 270 0.72 -35.80 5.08
CA ALA A 270 0.17 -36.28 6.34
C ALA A 270 -0.74 -35.25 7.03
N TRP A 271 -0.34 -33.97 7.08
CA TRP A 271 -1.17 -32.88 7.62
C TRP A 271 -2.52 -32.78 6.90
N LEU A 272 -2.52 -32.84 5.57
CA LEU A 272 -3.75 -32.81 4.77
C LEU A 272 -4.64 -34.03 5.03
N ALA A 273 -4.04 -35.23 5.13
CA ALA A 273 -4.77 -36.45 5.47
C ALA A 273 -5.36 -36.38 6.89
N ASP A 274 -4.61 -35.87 7.86
CA ASP A 274 -5.07 -35.70 9.23
C ASP A 274 -6.23 -34.70 9.30
N LEU A 275 -6.16 -33.57 8.59
CA LEU A 275 -7.27 -32.62 8.47
C LEU A 275 -8.53 -33.29 7.94
N HIS A 276 -8.43 -34.09 6.88
CA HIS A 276 -9.57 -34.89 6.39
C HIS A 276 -10.09 -35.86 7.47
N SER A 277 -9.20 -36.54 8.18
CA SER A 277 -9.58 -37.53 9.21
C SER A 277 -10.33 -36.91 10.39
N VAL A 278 -10.00 -35.68 10.76
CA VAL A 278 -10.67 -34.94 11.86
C VAL A 278 -11.91 -34.19 11.38
N GLY A 279 -12.34 -34.37 10.12
CA GLY A 279 -13.56 -33.78 9.58
C GLY A 279 -13.42 -32.30 9.18
N TYR A 280 -12.21 -31.83 8.88
CA TYR A 280 -12.01 -30.49 8.36
C TYR A 280 -12.53 -30.36 6.92
N SER A 281 -13.41 -29.37 6.69
CA SER A 281 -13.95 -29.06 5.38
C SER A 281 -13.13 -27.94 4.74
N PHE A 282 -12.36 -28.29 3.72
CA PHE A 282 -11.60 -27.32 2.94
C PHE A 282 -12.53 -26.34 2.20
N PRO A 283 -12.27 -25.02 2.23
CA PRO A 283 -13.08 -24.05 1.49
C PRO A 283 -12.88 -24.19 -0.02
N SER A 284 -13.91 -23.76 -0.76
CA SER A 284 -13.90 -23.70 -2.22
C SER A 284 -12.98 -22.59 -2.72
N ILE A 285 -12.31 -22.84 -3.85
CA ILE A 285 -11.54 -21.81 -4.56
C ILE A 285 -12.51 -20.85 -5.23
N ILE A 286 -12.24 -19.55 -5.11
CA ILE A 286 -13.01 -18.52 -5.81
C ILE A 286 -12.61 -18.48 -7.29
N SER A 287 -13.58 -18.62 -8.19
CA SER A 287 -13.35 -18.30 -9.60
C SER A 287 -13.25 -16.78 -9.73
N PRO A 288 -12.27 -16.24 -10.48
CA PRO A 288 -12.28 -14.83 -10.82
C PRO A 288 -13.59 -14.54 -11.57
N SER A 289 -14.50 -13.81 -10.95
CA SER A 289 -15.69 -13.33 -11.64
C SER A 289 -15.22 -12.36 -12.71
N SER A 290 -15.60 -12.59 -13.97
CA SER A 290 -15.46 -11.59 -15.03
C SER A 290 -16.19 -10.35 -14.56
N PRO A 291 -15.49 -9.26 -14.20
CA PRO A 291 -16.18 -8.16 -13.59
C PRO A 291 -16.93 -7.39 -14.69
N LEU A 292 -18.16 -6.99 -14.41
CA LEU A 292 -18.88 -5.99 -15.21
C LEU A 292 -18.15 -4.65 -15.06
N ILE A 293 -17.89 -3.96 -16.17
CA ILE A 293 -17.17 -2.67 -16.11
C ILE A 293 -18.10 -1.61 -15.53
N ILE A 294 -17.79 -1.10 -14.34
CA ILE A 294 -18.56 -0.04 -13.69
C ILE A 294 -18.15 1.32 -14.27
N GLN A 295 -19.09 2.09 -14.79
CA GLN A 295 -18.82 3.46 -15.25
C GLN A 295 -18.93 4.43 -14.05
N LYS A 296 -17.90 5.24 -13.85
CA LYS A 296 -17.84 6.32 -12.85
C LYS A 296 -17.63 7.67 -13.54
N ARG A 297 -18.07 8.75 -12.90
CA ARG A 297 -18.09 10.08 -13.51
C ARG A 297 -16.69 10.66 -13.64
N ALA A 298 -15.96 10.75 -12.53
CA ALA A 298 -14.65 11.39 -12.55
C ALA A 298 -13.69 10.81 -11.52
N ALA A 299 -12.40 10.85 -11.85
CA ALA A 299 -11.32 10.73 -10.88
C ALA A 299 -10.74 12.12 -10.61
N VAL A 300 -10.35 12.39 -9.37
CA VAL A 300 -9.68 13.64 -8.98
C VAL A 300 -8.30 13.30 -8.45
N CYS A 301 -7.28 13.65 -9.22
CA CYS A 301 -5.89 13.48 -8.84
C CYS A 301 -5.38 14.77 -8.17
N VAL A 302 -4.93 14.63 -6.92
CA VAL A 302 -4.41 15.72 -6.09
C VAL A 302 -2.93 15.50 -5.86
N THR A 303 -2.09 16.40 -6.36
CA THR A 303 -0.63 16.26 -6.28
C THR A 303 0.05 17.48 -5.67
N GLY A 304 0.95 17.27 -4.72
CA GLY A 304 1.75 18.31 -4.09
C GLY A 304 2.05 17.99 -2.62
N PHE A 305 2.32 19.02 -1.83
CA PHE A 305 2.66 18.88 -0.41
C PHE A 305 1.44 18.54 0.45
N ALA A 306 1.60 17.55 1.33
CA ALA A 306 0.55 17.05 2.21
C ALA A 306 0.14 18.06 3.30
N GLU A 307 1.03 18.99 3.65
CA GLU A 307 0.85 19.99 4.70
C GLU A 307 -0.28 20.98 4.41
N CYS A 308 -0.73 21.09 3.15
CA CYS A 308 -1.79 22.01 2.75
C CYS A 308 -3.20 21.39 2.69
N ILE A 309 -3.33 20.10 3.01
CA ILE A 309 -4.60 19.40 2.79
C ILE A 309 -5.73 20.00 3.64
N GLN A 310 -5.46 20.41 4.90
CA GLN A 310 -6.46 21.00 5.79
C GLN A 310 -6.96 22.35 5.29
N GLU A 311 -6.04 23.25 4.96
CA GLU A 311 -6.35 24.64 4.70
C GLU A 311 -6.88 24.87 3.28
N ALA A 312 -6.47 24.04 2.31
CA ALA A 312 -6.82 24.24 0.91
C ALA A 312 -7.62 23.10 0.26
N TRP A 313 -7.17 21.85 0.38
CA TRP A 313 -7.84 20.75 -0.31
C TRP A 313 -9.26 20.49 0.20
N VAL A 314 -9.50 20.56 1.51
CA VAL A 314 -10.82 20.26 2.09
C VAL A 314 -11.92 21.21 1.57
N PRO A 315 -11.73 22.54 1.60
CA PRO A 315 -12.65 23.46 0.93
C PRO A 315 -12.83 23.11 -0.56
N THR A 316 -11.74 22.88 -1.28
CA THR A 316 -11.76 22.56 -2.71
C THR A 316 -12.56 21.28 -3.01
N TRP A 317 -12.36 20.21 -2.24
CA TRP A 317 -13.09 18.96 -2.38
C TRP A 317 -14.59 19.16 -2.18
N SER A 318 -14.97 19.93 -1.16
CA SER A 318 -16.37 20.26 -0.86
C SER A 318 -16.99 21.01 -2.04
N THR A 319 -16.27 21.97 -2.62
CA THR A 319 -16.70 22.71 -3.81
C THR A 319 -16.86 21.78 -5.02
N ILE A 320 -15.89 20.91 -5.30
CA ILE A 320 -15.96 19.95 -6.42
C ILE A 320 -17.17 19.02 -6.27
N ARG A 321 -17.37 18.46 -5.07
CA ARG A 321 -18.49 17.54 -4.78
C ARG A 321 -19.86 18.20 -4.92
N ASN A 322 -19.97 19.50 -4.64
CA ASN A 322 -21.21 20.24 -4.82
C ASN A 322 -21.52 20.56 -6.29
N HIS A 323 -20.52 20.64 -7.16
CA HIS A 323 -20.69 21.05 -8.57
C HIS A 323 -20.62 19.90 -9.58
N LEU A 324 -20.15 18.72 -9.18
CA LEU A 324 -20.09 17.54 -10.04
C LEU A 324 -21.03 16.46 -9.52
N GLN A 325 -21.98 16.08 -10.37
CA GLN A 325 -22.91 15.00 -10.08
C GLN A 325 -22.26 13.63 -10.33
N GLY A 326 -22.81 12.57 -9.72
CA GLY A 326 -22.35 11.19 -9.94
C GLY A 326 -21.22 10.73 -9.02
N ASN A 327 -20.74 9.52 -9.30
CA ASN A 327 -19.73 8.83 -8.50
C ASN A 327 -18.33 9.34 -8.88
N ILE A 328 -17.67 9.98 -7.92
CA ILE A 328 -16.36 10.62 -8.10
C ILE A 328 -15.42 10.04 -7.07
N ASP A 329 -14.22 9.69 -7.50
CA ASP A 329 -13.17 9.20 -6.64
C ASP A 329 -12.05 10.22 -6.50
N ALA A 330 -11.46 10.34 -5.30
CA ALA A 330 -10.32 11.21 -5.04
C ALA A 330 -9.05 10.39 -4.79
N PHE A 331 -7.98 10.75 -5.48
CA PHE A 331 -6.66 10.16 -5.42
C PHE A 331 -5.69 11.21 -4.92
N LEU A 332 -5.27 11.10 -3.67
CA LEU A 332 -4.28 11.98 -3.07
C LEU A 332 -2.91 11.37 -3.30
N PHE A 333 -2.04 12.01 -4.09
CA PHE A 333 -0.66 11.57 -4.33
C PHE A 333 0.27 12.69 -3.87
N LEU A 334 0.69 12.62 -2.61
CA LEU A 334 1.23 13.76 -1.88
C LEU A 334 2.65 13.49 -1.36
N SER A 335 3.50 14.51 -1.38
CA SER A 335 4.80 14.45 -0.70
C SER A 335 4.78 15.17 0.64
N SER A 336 5.72 14.82 1.51
CA SER A 336 6.05 15.61 2.69
C SER A 336 7.19 16.57 2.34
N SER A 337 7.15 17.79 2.88
CA SER A 337 8.22 18.76 2.66
C SER A 337 9.53 18.33 3.32
N HIS A 338 10.64 18.46 2.58
CA HIS A 338 12.01 18.15 3.04
C HIS A 338 12.57 19.10 4.10
N LYS A 339 11.84 20.15 4.49
CA LYS A 339 12.36 21.14 5.44
C LYS A 339 12.38 20.52 6.84
N LEU A 340 13.60 20.17 7.26
CA LEU A 340 13.98 19.78 8.62
C LEU A 340 13.17 20.55 9.67
N GLU A 341 12.53 19.77 10.54
CA GLU A 341 11.90 20.16 11.79
C GLU A 341 10.56 20.91 11.69
N LYS A 342 9.43 20.18 11.85
CA LYS A 342 8.46 20.47 12.93
C LYS A 342 7.27 19.52 13.05
N ILE A 343 6.82 18.87 11.97
CA ILE A 343 5.69 17.92 12.05
C ILE A 343 6.20 16.50 11.84
N PRO A 344 6.21 15.66 12.89
CA PRO A 344 6.54 14.25 12.77
C PRO A 344 5.69 13.56 11.70
N PHE A 345 6.31 12.64 10.98
CA PHE A 345 5.72 11.97 9.82
C PHE A 345 4.38 11.25 10.16
N ASP A 346 4.29 10.68 11.37
CA ASP A 346 3.08 10.09 11.96
C ASP A 346 1.94 11.11 12.18
N VAL A 347 2.25 12.37 12.46
CA VAL A 347 1.26 13.44 12.59
C VAL A 347 0.69 13.81 11.22
N ASN A 348 1.53 13.90 10.18
CA ASN A 348 1.08 14.08 8.80
C ASN A 348 0.15 12.94 8.35
N LEU A 349 0.49 11.69 8.68
CA LEU A 349 -0.40 10.54 8.45
C LEU A 349 -1.76 10.71 9.12
N LYS A 350 -1.81 11.10 10.40
CA LYS A 350 -3.08 11.29 11.12
C LYS A 350 -3.96 12.36 10.47
N GLN A 351 -3.37 13.48 10.06
CA GLN A 351 -4.12 14.54 9.39
C GLN A 351 -4.74 14.06 8.08
N ILE A 352 -3.99 13.29 7.27
CA ILE A 352 -4.49 12.80 5.98
C ILE A 352 -5.53 11.70 6.17
N ARG A 353 -5.35 10.83 7.18
CA ARG A 353 -6.33 9.80 7.57
C ARG A 353 -7.66 10.41 8.02
N ALA A 354 -7.67 11.63 8.54
CA ALA A 354 -8.90 12.34 8.91
C ALA A 354 -9.79 12.68 7.69
N TYR A 355 -9.25 12.61 6.46
CA TYR A 355 -10.05 12.75 5.23
C TYR A 355 -10.69 11.44 4.82
N LEU A 356 -11.69 11.05 5.61
CA LEU A 356 -12.48 9.83 5.48
C LEU A 356 -13.25 9.68 4.16
N ASN A 357 -13.02 10.50 3.13
CA ASN A 357 -13.68 10.45 1.82
C ASN A 357 -12.70 10.41 0.62
N SER A 358 -11.39 10.22 0.84
CA SER A 358 -10.50 9.87 -0.28
C SER A 358 -10.72 8.41 -0.71
N THR A 359 -10.54 8.15 -2.01
CA THR A 359 -10.60 6.81 -2.59
C THR A 359 -9.24 6.13 -2.46
N VAL A 360 -8.18 6.87 -2.78
CA VAL A 360 -6.81 6.42 -2.61
C VAL A 360 -5.96 7.54 -2.04
N THR A 361 -5.09 7.21 -1.10
CA THR A 361 -4.11 8.13 -0.53
C THR A 361 -2.73 7.51 -0.63
N ILE A 362 -1.85 8.14 -1.39
CA ILE A 362 -0.44 7.82 -1.51
C ILE A 362 0.35 8.99 -0.96
N LEU A 363 1.08 8.75 0.11
CA LEU A 363 2.15 9.65 0.53
C LEU A 363 3.45 9.23 -0.19
N TYR A 364 4.44 10.08 -0.40
CA TYR A 364 5.74 9.65 -0.94
C TYR A 364 6.86 10.58 -0.51
N GLU A 365 8.09 10.07 -0.53
CA GLU A 365 9.29 10.90 -0.33
C GLU A 365 9.72 11.54 -1.65
N ASP A 366 9.97 12.85 -1.63
CA ASP A 366 10.47 13.57 -2.79
C ASP A 366 11.90 13.11 -3.11
N ARG A 367 12.06 12.25 -4.10
CA ARG A 367 13.37 11.80 -4.56
C ARG A 367 13.96 12.84 -5.51
N VAL A 368 15.29 12.88 -5.64
CA VAL A 368 15.88 13.59 -6.79
C VAL A 368 15.74 12.69 -8.00
N ILE A 369 14.80 13.04 -8.89
CA ILE A 369 14.54 12.28 -10.10
C ILE A 369 15.17 12.99 -11.29
N ASP A 370 16.04 12.30 -12.01
CA ASP A 370 16.56 12.78 -13.28
C ASP A 370 15.60 12.35 -14.42
N PRO A 371 14.97 13.29 -15.14
CA PRO A 371 14.16 12.97 -16.31
C PRO A 371 14.98 12.40 -17.50
N HIS A 372 16.31 12.32 -17.38
CA HIS A 372 17.23 11.89 -18.43
C HIS A 372 17.07 12.73 -19.71
N ILE A 373 17.04 14.05 -19.55
CA ILE A 373 16.99 14.98 -20.67
C ILE A 373 18.28 14.83 -21.50
N PRO A 374 18.19 14.59 -22.82
CA PRO A 374 19.37 14.48 -23.68
C PRO A 374 20.27 15.72 -23.60
N SER A 375 21.59 15.52 -23.53
CA SER A 375 22.57 16.61 -23.37
C SER A 375 22.61 17.58 -24.55
N ASN A 376 22.17 17.15 -25.73
CA ASN A 376 22.05 17.99 -26.93
C ASN A 376 20.78 18.85 -26.95
N CYS A 377 19.96 18.78 -25.89
CA CYS A 377 18.71 19.52 -25.86
C CYS A 377 18.91 21.00 -25.57
N LYS A 378 18.35 21.86 -26.43
CA LYS A 378 18.35 23.32 -26.25
C LYS A 378 17.20 23.74 -25.35
N THR A 379 17.27 23.40 -24.07
CA THR A 379 16.28 23.85 -23.08
C THR A 379 16.77 25.09 -22.35
N PHE A 380 15.90 26.09 -22.22
CA PHE A 380 16.14 27.23 -21.33
C PHE A 380 14.91 27.50 -20.47
N TYR A 381 15.11 28.05 -19.29
CA TYR A 381 14.03 28.49 -18.41
C TYR A 381 13.75 29.97 -18.68
N TYR A 382 12.52 30.31 -19.06
CA TYR A 382 12.12 31.71 -19.25
C TYR A 382 10.83 32.05 -18.48
N PRO A 383 10.88 32.96 -17.48
CA PRO A 383 12.06 33.69 -17.01
C PRO A 383 13.13 32.75 -16.39
N PRO A 384 14.40 33.18 -16.28
CA PRO A 384 15.46 32.38 -15.69
C PRO A 384 15.05 31.90 -14.29
N MET A 385 14.91 30.59 -14.13
CA MET A 385 14.62 29.97 -12.83
C MET A 385 15.94 29.68 -12.12
N SER A 386 16.01 29.91 -10.81
CA SER A 386 17.13 29.41 -10.01
C SER A 386 17.23 27.89 -10.17
N ARG A 387 18.45 27.35 -10.26
CA ARG A 387 18.69 25.90 -10.30
C ARG A 387 18.03 25.17 -9.12
N SER A 388 17.84 25.85 -8.00
CA SER A 388 17.13 25.32 -6.83
C SER A 388 15.64 25.01 -7.07
N HIS A 389 15.00 25.62 -8.07
CA HIS A 389 13.59 25.38 -8.39
C HIS A 389 13.37 24.30 -9.47
N VAL A 390 14.44 23.89 -10.15
CA VAL A 390 14.38 22.87 -11.22
C VAL A 390 13.97 21.51 -10.67
N ILE A 391 14.60 21.08 -9.57
CA ILE A 391 14.31 19.79 -8.93
C ILE A 391 12.85 19.73 -8.44
N PRO A 392 12.32 20.71 -7.68
CA PRO A 392 10.90 20.74 -7.32
C PRO A 392 9.94 20.68 -8.51
N TYR A 393 10.30 21.31 -9.64
CA TYR A 393 9.45 21.27 -10.84
C TYR A 393 9.43 19.89 -11.49
N TYR A 394 10.57 19.22 -11.59
CA TYR A 394 10.66 17.84 -12.04
C TYR A 394 9.86 16.89 -11.14
N GLN A 395 9.97 17.08 -9.83
CA GLN A 395 9.22 16.33 -8.85
C GLN A 395 7.70 16.49 -9.03
N GLN A 396 7.25 17.72 -9.26
CA GLN A 396 5.85 18.02 -9.56
C GLN A 396 5.37 17.25 -10.81
N LEU A 397 6.13 17.31 -11.91
CA LEU A 397 5.75 16.63 -13.15
C LEU A 397 5.73 15.10 -13.01
N TRP A 398 6.68 14.54 -12.28
CA TRP A 398 6.71 13.12 -11.95
C TRP A 398 5.48 12.71 -11.12
N GLY A 399 5.14 13.47 -10.07
CA GLY A 399 3.97 13.20 -9.23
C GLY A 399 2.65 13.25 -10.00
N LEU A 400 2.52 14.12 -11.00
CA LEU A 400 1.37 14.14 -11.92
C LEU A 400 1.28 12.83 -12.72
N ALA A 401 2.39 12.36 -13.28
CA ALA A 401 2.42 11.14 -14.07
C ALA A 401 2.08 9.91 -13.22
N GLU A 402 2.67 9.81 -12.03
CA GLU A 402 2.41 8.70 -11.10
C GLU A 402 0.97 8.67 -10.61
N CYS A 403 0.39 9.83 -10.29
CA CYS A 403 -1.01 9.89 -9.89
C CYS A 403 -1.98 9.53 -11.02
N PHE A 404 -1.63 9.81 -12.28
CA PHE A 404 -2.41 9.30 -13.42
C PHE A 404 -2.31 7.78 -13.54
N ASP A 405 -1.09 7.24 -13.45
CA ASP A 405 -0.86 5.79 -13.49
C ASP A 405 -1.62 5.09 -12.34
N LEU A 406 -1.66 5.70 -11.15
CA LEU A 406 -2.46 5.24 -10.01
C LEU A 406 -3.95 5.12 -10.33
N VAL A 407 -4.52 6.13 -11.00
CA VAL A 407 -5.92 6.11 -11.44
C VAL A 407 -6.16 4.98 -12.43
N LYS A 408 -5.24 4.78 -13.40
CA LYS A 408 -5.35 3.70 -14.40
C LYS A 408 -5.23 2.30 -13.79
N GLU A 409 -4.33 2.11 -12.83
CA GLU A 409 -4.22 0.87 -12.07
C GLU A 409 -5.51 0.59 -11.30
N TYR A 410 -6.08 1.63 -10.68
CA TYR A 410 -7.32 1.51 -9.96
C TYR A 410 -8.50 1.17 -10.89
N GLU A 411 -8.58 1.78 -12.07
CA GLU A 411 -9.56 1.41 -13.12
C GLU A 411 -9.48 -0.07 -13.47
N GLN A 412 -8.28 -0.59 -13.70
CA GLN A 412 -8.07 -2.00 -14.03
C GLN A 412 -8.43 -2.92 -12.88
N LYS A 413 -7.93 -2.63 -11.68
CA LYS A 413 -8.11 -3.45 -10.47
C LYS A 413 -9.57 -3.55 -10.06
N MET A 414 -10.29 -2.43 -10.12
CA MET A 414 -11.69 -2.35 -9.72
C MET A 414 -12.65 -2.58 -10.86
N ASN A 415 -12.11 -2.83 -12.06
CA ASN A 415 -12.85 -2.96 -13.29
C ASN A 415 -13.88 -1.82 -13.46
N ILE A 416 -13.38 -0.60 -13.37
CA ILE A 416 -14.17 0.61 -13.54
C ILE A 416 -13.60 1.44 -14.70
N ARG A 417 -14.38 2.39 -15.18
CA ARG A 417 -13.91 3.43 -16.12
C ARG A 417 -14.38 4.79 -15.68
N TYR A 418 -13.48 5.76 -15.68
CA TYR A 418 -13.78 7.16 -15.49
C TYR A 418 -14.01 7.85 -16.83
N GLU A 419 -14.96 8.79 -16.85
CA GLU A 419 -15.19 9.64 -18.02
C GLU A 419 -14.20 10.80 -18.07
N PHE A 420 -14.00 11.46 -16.92
CA PHE A 420 -13.12 12.62 -16.76
C PHE A 420 -12.06 12.42 -15.70
N LEU A 421 -10.95 13.15 -15.85
CA LEU A 421 -9.97 13.34 -14.79
C LEU A 421 -9.87 14.82 -14.45
N ILE A 422 -9.80 15.09 -13.14
CA ILE A 422 -9.52 16.41 -12.59
C ILE A 422 -8.14 16.37 -11.98
N ARG A 423 -7.32 17.37 -12.31
CA ARG A 423 -6.06 17.64 -11.63
C ARG A 423 -6.25 18.81 -10.69
N ALA A 424 -5.90 18.65 -9.43
CA ALA A 424 -5.94 19.71 -8.42
C ALA A 424 -4.63 19.73 -7.63
N ARG A 425 -4.26 20.91 -7.13
CA ARG A 425 -3.16 21.04 -6.16
C ARG A 425 -3.73 21.15 -4.75
N PRO A 426 -3.04 20.57 -3.74
CA PRO A 426 -3.50 20.61 -2.36
C PRO A 426 -3.38 22.00 -1.73
N ASP A 427 -2.61 22.93 -2.32
CA ASP A 427 -2.38 24.30 -1.84
C ASP A 427 -3.30 25.36 -2.47
N SER A 428 -4.33 24.93 -3.21
CA SER A 428 -5.21 25.80 -3.99
C SER A 428 -6.67 25.62 -3.56
N VAL A 429 -7.30 26.71 -3.07
CA VAL A 429 -8.74 26.77 -2.73
C VAL A 429 -9.52 27.18 -3.96
N LEU A 430 -10.42 26.32 -4.47
CA LEU A 430 -11.37 26.73 -5.51
C LEU A 430 -12.41 27.69 -4.92
N ASN A 431 -12.45 28.91 -5.45
CA ASN A 431 -13.28 30.00 -4.91
C ASN A 431 -14.54 30.23 -5.75
N ARG A 432 -14.38 30.45 -7.07
CA ARG A 432 -15.51 30.56 -8.01
C ARG A 432 -15.54 29.33 -8.90
N VAL A 433 -16.68 28.66 -8.95
CA VAL A 433 -16.92 27.50 -9.82
C VAL A 433 -18.25 27.72 -10.54
N PRO A 434 -18.30 27.55 -11.87
CA PRO A 434 -19.56 27.68 -12.61
C PRO A 434 -20.50 26.50 -12.30
N GLN A 435 -21.78 26.68 -12.62
CA GLN A 435 -22.81 25.66 -12.41
C GLN A 435 -22.51 24.33 -13.13
N ALA A 436 -21.83 24.38 -14.28
CA ALA A 436 -21.28 23.20 -14.96
C ALA A 436 -19.76 23.35 -15.06
N LEU A 437 -19.03 22.53 -14.30
CA LEU A 437 -17.57 22.47 -14.31
C LEU A 437 -17.02 21.61 -15.45
N GLU A 438 -17.88 20.79 -16.05
CA GLU A 438 -17.49 19.75 -17.01
C GLU A 438 -17.15 20.32 -18.39
N PRO A 439 -16.21 19.69 -19.12
CA PRO A 439 -15.93 20.07 -20.49
C PRO A 439 -17.16 19.88 -21.39
N VAL A 440 -17.34 20.79 -22.35
CA VAL A 440 -18.45 20.75 -23.32
C VAL A 440 -18.40 19.49 -24.21
N ASN A 441 -17.20 18.91 -24.39
CA ASN A 441 -16.99 17.66 -25.12
C ASN A 441 -15.68 16.99 -24.69
N ASN A 442 -15.47 15.74 -25.14
CA ASN A 442 -14.29 14.95 -24.80
C ASN A 442 -12.98 15.44 -25.44
N SER A 443 -13.03 16.45 -26.34
CA SER A 443 -11.87 17.06 -26.99
C SER A 443 -11.44 18.40 -26.36
N THR A 444 -12.10 18.85 -25.30
CA THR A 444 -11.82 20.13 -24.64
C THR A 444 -11.18 19.92 -23.26
N LEU A 445 -10.10 20.66 -23.00
CA LEU A 445 -9.50 20.80 -21.68
C LEU A 445 -9.93 22.14 -21.07
N VAL A 446 -10.41 22.13 -19.83
CA VAL A 446 -10.80 23.34 -19.12
C VAL A 446 -9.73 23.70 -18.09
N ILE A 447 -9.26 24.96 -18.13
CA ILE A 447 -8.28 25.53 -17.18
C ILE A 447 -8.81 26.90 -16.69
N PRO A 448 -8.63 27.28 -15.41
CA PRO A 448 -8.92 28.63 -14.92
C PRO A 448 -8.16 29.71 -15.70
N ASN A 449 -8.79 30.86 -15.95
CA ASN A 449 -8.15 31.98 -16.68
C ASN A 449 -7.27 32.84 -15.76
N GLU A 450 -6.17 32.27 -15.25
CA GLU A 450 -5.25 32.92 -14.29
C GLU A 450 -3.78 32.83 -14.76
N ASN A 451 -3.49 33.27 -15.99
CA ASN A 451 -2.16 33.16 -16.58
C ASN A 451 -1.33 34.43 -16.33
N GLY A 452 -0.17 34.29 -15.68
CA GLY A 452 0.76 35.39 -15.42
C GLY A 452 1.93 35.49 -16.40
N PHE A 453 2.31 34.38 -17.05
CA PHE A 453 3.59 34.27 -17.78
C PHE A 453 3.44 33.79 -19.23
N GLY A 454 2.32 34.09 -19.88
CA GLY A 454 2.08 33.79 -21.31
C GLY A 454 1.81 32.32 -21.64
N GLY A 455 1.74 31.45 -20.62
CA GLY A 455 1.42 30.04 -20.71
C GLY A 455 0.04 29.68 -20.15
N TYR A 456 -0.13 28.43 -19.70
CA TYR A 456 -1.30 27.97 -18.95
C TYR A 456 -0.92 27.60 -17.52
N ASN A 457 -1.63 28.15 -16.53
CA ASN A 457 -1.44 27.74 -15.15
C ASN A 457 -1.92 26.30 -14.95
N ASP A 458 -1.19 25.53 -14.14
CA ASP A 458 -1.47 24.12 -13.97
C ASP A 458 -2.30 23.81 -12.72
N ARG A 459 -2.56 24.76 -11.79
CA ARG A 459 -3.17 24.52 -10.46
C ARG A 459 -4.52 23.81 -10.44
N PHE A 460 -5.29 23.91 -11.51
CA PHE A 460 -6.50 23.13 -11.69
C PHE A 460 -6.72 22.85 -13.18
N ALA A 461 -7.14 21.64 -13.52
CA ALA A 461 -7.55 21.29 -14.87
C ALA A 461 -8.59 20.16 -14.86
N ILE A 462 -9.52 20.17 -15.81
CA ILE A 462 -10.47 19.06 -16.03
C ILE A 462 -10.57 18.76 -17.53
N GLY A 463 -10.55 17.47 -17.87
CA GLY A 463 -10.67 16.99 -19.24
C GLY A 463 -11.05 15.51 -19.28
N SER A 464 -11.29 14.99 -20.49
CA SER A 464 -11.48 13.56 -20.71
C SER A 464 -10.23 12.77 -20.31
N MET A 465 -10.38 11.48 -19.97
CA MET A 465 -9.24 10.62 -19.62
C MET A 465 -8.13 10.63 -20.68
N SER A 466 -8.46 10.70 -21.97
CA SER A 466 -7.48 10.70 -23.07
C SER A 466 -6.71 12.01 -23.21
N ILE A 467 -7.36 13.15 -22.94
CA ILE A 467 -6.68 14.45 -22.87
C ILE A 467 -5.80 14.49 -21.64
N MET A 468 -6.35 14.04 -20.51
CA MET A 468 -5.68 14.12 -19.23
C MET A 468 -4.48 13.17 -19.13
N GLU A 469 -4.47 12.06 -19.89
CA GLU A 469 -3.26 11.25 -20.06
C GLU A 469 -2.08 12.09 -20.57
N LYS A 470 -2.29 12.86 -21.64
CA LYS A 470 -1.26 13.74 -22.22
C LYS A 470 -0.88 14.87 -21.26
N TYR A 471 -1.86 15.43 -20.57
CA TYR A 471 -1.65 16.51 -19.59
C TYR A 471 -0.84 16.05 -18.37
N MET A 472 -1.20 14.90 -17.79
CA MET A 472 -0.62 14.40 -16.54
C MET A 472 0.75 13.75 -16.77
N ARG A 473 0.93 13.05 -17.90
CA ARG A 473 2.15 12.28 -18.19
C ARG A 473 3.24 13.06 -18.94
N ARG A 474 3.18 14.39 -18.92
CA ARG A 474 4.15 15.28 -19.58
C ARG A 474 5.60 15.11 -19.10
N TRP A 475 5.79 14.52 -17.92
CA TRP A 475 7.09 14.06 -17.42
C TRP A 475 7.87 13.28 -18.48
N HIS A 476 7.20 12.36 -19.18
CA HIS A 476 7.84 11.50 -20.17
C HIS A 476 8.27 12.21 -21.45
N ASP A 477 7.82 13.45 -21.69
CA ASP A 477 8.24 14.24 -22.84
C ASP A 477 9.54 15.02 -22.60
N LEU A 478 9.98 15.14 -21.34
CA LEU A 478 11.27 15.74 -20.98
C LEU A 478 12.44 14.97 -21.62
N SER A 479 12.42 13.64 -21.55
CA SER A 479 13.48 12.76 -22.10
C SER A 479 13.57 12.75 -23.62
N ARG A 480 12.53 13.26 -24.32
CA ARG A 480 12.46 13.21 -25.79
C ARG A 480 12.97 14.48 -26.47
N CYS A 481 13.44 15.44 -25.69
CA CYS A 481 14.06 16.66 -26.19
C CYS A 481 13.18 17.49 -27.16
N TYR A 482 11.91 17.68 -26.80
CA TYR A 482 10.97 18.47 -27.61
C TYR A 482 10.68 19.86 -27.03
N ILE A 483 11.63 20.44 -26.29
CA ILE A 483 11.34 21.58 -25.39
C ILE A 483 12.27 22.74 -25.68
N GLU A 484 11.67 23.89 -25.98
CA GLU A 484 12.38 25.17 -26.13
C GLU A 484 12.37 25.97 -24.81
N ASN A 485 11.27 25.91 -24.03
CA ASN A 485 11.14 26.63 -22.74
C ASN A 485 10.58 25.70 -21.64
N LEU A 486 11.32 25.55 -20.53
CA LEU A 486 10.96 24.71 -19.37
C LEU A 486 10.17 25.42 -18.26
N HIS A 487 9.76 26.68 -18.46
CA HIS A 487 8.86 27.34 -17.51
C HIS A 487 7.51 26.62 -17.44
N ALA A 488 6.98 26.43 -16.22
CA ALA A 488 5.85 25.53 -15.96
C ALA A 488 4.62 25.79 -16.83
N GLU A 489 4.26 27.07 -16.98
CA GLU A 489 3.08 27.47 -17.76
C GLU A 489 3.32 27.37 -19.26
N SER A 490 4.51 27.74 -19.72
CA SER A 490 4.87 27.80 -21.14
C SER A 490 5.06 26.40 -21.70
N PHE A 491 5.68 25.50 -20.93
CA PHE A 491 5.84 24.10 -21.30
C PHE A 491 4.48 23.41 -21.46
N LEU A 492 3.55 23.62 -20.53
CA LEU A 492 2.19 23.08 -20.64
C LEU A 492 1.50 23.56 -21.92
N LYS A 493 1.57 24.85 -22.23
CA LYS A 493 0.97 25.41 -23.44
C LYS A 493 1.56 24.82 -24.73
N LEU A 494 2.88 24.72 -24.82
CA LEU A 494 3.56 24.12 -25.98
C LEU A 494 3.14 22.67 -26.18
N LEU A 495 3.06 21.91 -25.09
CA LEU A 495 2.66 20.50 -25.13
C LEU A 495 1.21 20.34 -25.62
N LEU A 496 0.28 21.11 -25.05
CA LEU A 496 -1.13 21.03 -25.43
C LEU A 496 -1.37 21.44 -26.89
N ASN A 497 -0.68 22.48 -27.36
CA ASN A 497 -0.72 22.91 -28.76
C ASN A 497 -0.22 21.81 -29.71
N ARG A 498 0.88 21.13 -29.35
CA ARG A 498 1.42 20.02 -30.15
C ARG A 498 0.44 18.88 -30.31
N PHE A 499 -0.29 18.55 -29.24
CA PHE A 499 -1.31 17.51 -29.30
C PHE A 499 -2.64 17.97 -29.90
N ASN A 500 -2.71 19.21 -30.39
CA ASN A 500 -3.91 19.85 -30.93
C ASN A 500 -5.09 19.80 -29.95
N ILE A 501 -4.81 19.97 -28.66
CA ILE A 501 -5.82 19.96 -27.59
C ILE A 501 -6.48 21.34 -27.54
N ASN A 502 -7.81 21.38 -27.62
CA ASN A 502 -8.57 22.60 -27.46
C ASN A 502 -8.61 23.00 -25.98
N VAL A 503 -8.01 24.14 -25.63
CA VAL A 503 -7.96 24.65 -24.26
C VAL A 503 -8.99 25.76 -24.06
N GLN A 504 -9.99 25.51 -23.23
CA GLN A 504 -10.97 26.48 -22.79
C GLN A 504 -10.47 27.17 -21.51
N LEU A 505 -10.10 28.45 -21.63
CA LEU A 505 -9.80 29.31 -20.49
C LEU A 505 -11.09 29.83 -19.85
N MET A 506 -11.43 29.28 -18.69
CA MET A 506 -12.69 29.54 -18.03
C MET A 506 -12.56 30.71 -17.05
N LYS A 507 -13.17 31.85 -17.39
CA LYS A 507 -13.11 33.09 -16.58
C LYS A 507 -13.93 33.03 -15.30
N THR A 508 -14.93 32.16 -15.26
CA THR A 508 -15.82 31.93 -14.11
C THR A 508 -15.28 30.91 -13.12
N LEU A 509 -14.14 30.29 -13.44
CA LEU A 509 -13.43 29.35 -12.59
C LEU A 509 -12.17 30.04 -12.06
N SER A 510 -12.03 30.12 -10.73
CA SER A 510 -10.88 30.77 -10.09
C SER A 510 -10.45 30.05 -8.81
N TYR A 511 -9.19 30.22 -8.41
CA TYR A 511 -8.67 29.70 -7.15
C TYR A 511 -7.94 30.77 -6.34
N GLU A 512 -7.76 30.50 -5.05
CA GLU A 512 -6.91 31.27 -4.15
C GLU A 512 -5.78 30.37 -3.65
N GLN A 513 -4.53 30.82 -3.79
CA GLN A 513 -3.39 30.08 -3.26
C GLN A 513 -3.33 30.24 -1.75
N GLN A 514 -3.23 29.14 -1.02
CA GLN A 514 -2.86 29.21 0.39
C GLN A 514 -1.34 29.38 0.50
N PRO A 515 -0.86 30.47 1.12
CA PRO A 515 0.57 30.73 1.26
C PRO A 515 1.20 29.77 2.27
N HIS A 516 2.45 29.41 1.99
CA HIS A 516 3.27 28.50 2.78
C HIS A 516 4.00 29.25 3.93
N GLY A 517 3.81 28.86 5.20
CA GLY A 517 4.50 29.45 6.36
C GLY A 517 4.03 28.96 7.74
N VAL A 518 4.68 29.40 8.83
CA VAL A 518 4.57 28.89 10.22
C VAL A 518 3.14 28.84 10.82
N GLY A 519 2.15 29.49 10.19
CA GLY A 519 0.75 29.46 10.61
C GLY A 519 -0.26 29.13 9.50
N ARG A 520 0.20 28.71 8.31
CA ARG A 520 -0.61 28.28 7.15
C ARG A 520 0.26 27.40 6.25
N CYS A 521 -0.15 26.20 5.86
CA CYS A 521 0.58 25.42 4.84
C CYS A 521 2.11 25.33 5.11
N HIS A 522 2.52 25.07 6.36
CA HIS A 522 3.81 24.52 6.83
C HIS A 522 3.89 24.50 8.36
#